data_AF-A0A6J6HFZ7-F1
#
_entry.id   AF-A0A6J6HFZ7-F1
#
_cell.length_a   1.000
_cell.length_b   1.000
_cell.length_c   1.000
_cell.angle_alpha   90.00
_cell.angle_beta   90.00
_cell.angle_gamma   90.00
#
_symmetry.space_group_name_H-M   'P 1'
#
loop_
_entity.id
_entity.type
_entity.pdbx_description
1 polymer ?
#
loop_
_entity_poly.entity_id
_entity_poly.type
_entity_poly.pdbx_seq_one_letter_code
_entity_poly.pdbx_strand_id
1 'polypeptide(L)'
;MRTTYYYLMSKSSKNEALPPIEERITWSLPAASNIWPRTLMVVTDAEDNKLPQMLVMSQSSPRTQYKVSYVISLVPGAALPPVAAADAGAIPVASDSAYLKVVPRQLPPTYGDVIDKGALSEHFGLFNLENDKYYADVSALEQAQVQKLTKAKIKFKHFLGSSKVLSLSTASGGALVAVYMKDDYTIKPIKAGSGVTVSGNEKILLGTAGSVKGVRSTYGNMMVFYVPPLSADEKTTLLGVTQGLLAVKGL
;
A
#
# COMPACT_ATOMS: atom_id res chain seq x y z
N MET A 1 4.51 -8.49 6.35
CA MET A 1 3.11 -8.27 6.77
C MET A 1 2.50 -9.53 7.36
N ARG A 2 2.32 -10.62 6.59
CA ARG A 2 1.71 -11.86 7.12
C ARG A 2 2.42 -12.48 8.32
N THR A 3 3.76 -12.47 8.36
CA THR A 3 4.53 -12.97 9.52
C THR A 3 4.14 -12.25 10.82
N THR A 4 4.09 -10.91 10.81
CA THR A 4 3.67 -10.12 11.98
C THR A 4 2.22 -10.41 12.34
N TYR A 5 1.33 -10.51 11.35
CA TYR A 5 -0.07 -10.86 11.58
C TYR A 5 -0.23 -12.22 12.28
N TYR A 6 0.45 -13.27 11.82
CA TYR A 6 0.37 -14.59 12.46
C TYR A 6 0.96 -14.59 13.88
N TYR A 7 2.03 -13.82 14.10
CA TYR A 7 2.54 -13.59 15.45
C TYR A 7 1.48 -12.93 16.34
N LEU A 8 0.81 -11.87 15.88
CA LEU A 8 -0.25 -11.20 16.63
C LEU A 8 -1.44 -12.14 16.93
N MET A 9 -1.87 -12.95 15.97
CA MET A 9 -2.89 -13.98 16.16
C MET A 9 -2.50 -15.00 17.23
N SER A 10 -1.22 -15.42 17.26
CA SER A 10 -0.73 -16.34 18.29
C SER A 10 -0.72 -15.74 19.71
N LYS A 11 -0.85 -14.41 19.84
CA LYS A 11 -0.80 -13.67 21.11
C LYS A 11 -2.15 -13.08 21.52
N SER A 12 -3.12 -12.98 20.61
CA SER A 12 -4.42 -12.36 20.87
C SER A 12 -5.50 -12.89 19.93
N SER A 13 -6.62 -13.32 20.51
CA SER A 13 -7.84 -13.74 19.80
C SER A 13 -8.73 -12.57 19.35
N LYS A 14 -8.38 -11.32 19.70
CA LYS A 14 -9.14 -10.12 19.31
C LYS A 14 -8.82 -9.63 17.89
N ASN A 15 -7.82 -10.22 17.25
CA ASN A 15 -7.43 -9.86 15.90
C ASN A 15 -8.39 -10.51 14.90
N GLU A 16 -8.88 -9.73 13.95
CA GLU A 16 -9.74 -10.25 12.89
C GLU A 16 -8.96 -11.20 11.97
N ALA A 17 -9.65 -12.21 11.45
CA ALA A 17 -9.12 -13.11 10.44
C ALA A 17 -8.81 -12.33 9.15
N LEU A 18 -7.69 -12.63 8.50
CA LEU A 18 -7.49 -12.13 7.13
C LEU A 18 -8.60 -12.70 6.24
N PRO A 19 -9.14 -11.91 5.30
CA PRO A 19 -10.09 -12.42 4.32
C PRO A 19 -9.45 -13.57 3.53
N PRO A 20 -10.19 -14.65 3.27
CA PRO A 20 -9.72 -15.72 2.40
C PRO A 20 -9.46 -15.15 0.99
N ILE A 21 -8.60 -15.85 0.25
CA ILE A 21 -8.40 -15.56 -1.17
C ILE A 21 -9.39 -16.45 -1.92
N GLU A 22 -10.32 -15.83 -2.65
CA GLU A 22 -11.34 -16.57 -3.39
C GLU A 22 -10.73 -17.32 -4.59
N GLU A 23 -11.29 -18.49 -4.91
CA GLU A 23 -10.78 -19.36 -5.98
C GLU A 23 -11.12 -18.83 -7.38
N ARG A 24 -12.28 -18.17 -7.52
CA ARG A 24 -12.76 -17.69 -8.81
C ARG A 24 -12.02 -16.42 -9.22
N ILE A 25 -11.37 -16.48 -10.38
CA ILE A 25 -10.73 -15.32 -11.02
C ILE A 25 -11.75 -14.66 -11.95
N THR A 26 -11.96 -13.35 -11.77
CA THR A 26 -12.89 -12.55 -12.59
C THR A 26 -12.15 -11.72 -13.65
N TRP A 27 -10.86 -11.45 -13.42
CA TRP A 27 -10.02 -10.70 -14.35
C TRP A 27 -8.56 -11.16 -14.25
N SER A 28 -7.85 -11.16 -15.37
CA SER A 28 -6.43 -11.54 -15.41
C SER A 28 -5.67 -10.72 -16.44
N LEU A 29 -4.45 -10.33 -16.09
CA LEU A 29 -3.53 -9.58 -16.94
C LEU A 29 -2.10 -10.14 -16.78
N PRO A 30 -1.67 -11.03 -17.70
CA PRO A 30 -0.30 -11.50 -17.73
C PRO A 30 0.63 -10.48 -18.39
N ALA A 31 1.91 -10.54 -18.04
CA ALA A 31 2.96 -9.81 -18.74
C ALA A 31 3.19 -10.36 -20.16
N ALA A 32 3.12 -9.50 -21.17
CA ALA A 32 3.56 -9.75 -22.54
C ALA A 32 5.09 -9.65 -22.62
N SER A 33 5.79 -10.64 -22.06
CA SER A 33 7.26 -10.66 -22.05
C SER A 33 7.79 -12.09 -22.12
N ASN A 34 8.90 -12.28 -22.84
CA ASN A 34 9.65 -13.54 -22.87
C ASN A 34 10.86 -13.54 -21.92
N ILE A 35 10.97 -12.51 -21.07
CA ILE A 35 12.06 -12.32 -20.11
C ILE A 35 11.51 -12.48 -18.70
N TRP A 36 12.28 -13.14 -17.83
CA TRP A 36 11.94 -13.32 -16.42
C TRP A 36 12.58 -12.23 -15.54
N PRO A 37 11.94 -11.85 -14.42
CA PRO A 37 10.68 -12.39 -13.89
C PRO A 37 9.43 -11.94 -14.65
N ARG A 38 8.45 -12.83 -14.81
CA ARG A 38 7.13 -12.51 -15.39
C ARG A 38 6.15 -12.09 -14.29
N THR A 39 5.37 -11.06 -14.55
CA THR A 39 4.32 -10.56 -13.65
C THR A 39 2.95 -11.04 -14.14
N LEU A 40 2.07 -11.36 -13.19
CA LEU A 40 0.67 -11.66 -13.44
C LEU A 40 -0.17 -10.91 -12.41
N MET A 41 -1.12 -10.09 -12.86
CA MET A 41 -2.12 -9.46 -12.01
C MET A 41 -3.45 -10.17 -12.23
N VAL A 42 -4.13 -10.56 -11.16
CA VAL A 42 -5.47 -11.18 -11.23
C VAL A 42 -6.37 -10.53 -10.20
N VAL A 43 -7.66 -10.43 -10.52
CA VAL A 43 -8.70 -10.08 -9.55
C VAL A 43 -9.52 -11.31 -9.27
N THR A 44 -9.70 -11.61 -7.99
CA THR A 44 -10.58 -12.67 -7.53
C THR A 44 -11.99 -12.13 -7.34
N ASP A 45 -12.98 -13.02 -7.33
CA ASP A 45 -14.32 -12.68 -6.89
C ASP A 45 -14.31 -12.25 -5.41
N ALA A 46 -15.45 -11.76 -4.94
CA ALA A 46 -15.66 -11.44 -3.53
C ALA A 46 -16.94 -12.09 -3.01
N GLU A 47 -16.81 -12.91 -1.97
CA GLU A 47 -17.96 -13.46 -1.24
C GLU A 47 -18.29 -12.63 0.01
N ASP A 48 -19.49 -12.82 0.56
CA ASP A 48 -19.91 -12.29 1.87
C ASP A 48 -19.71 -10.78 2.10
N ASN A 49 -20.13 -9.93 1.15
CA ASN A 49 -20.00 -8.46 1.21
C ASN A 49 -18.54 -7.95 1.35
N LYS A 50 -17.54 -8.77 1.02
CA LYS A 50 -16.14 -8.35 1.01
C LYS A 50 -15.80 -7.62 -0.30
N LEU A 51 -14.65 -6.98 -0.30
CA LEU A 51 -14.11 -6.32 -1.49
C LEU A 51 -13.28 -7.31 -2.31
N PRO A 52 -13.39 -7.27 -3.65
CA PRO A 52 -12.53 -8.07 -4.54
C PRO A 52 -11.05 -7.85 -4.25
N GLN A 53 -10.25 -8.90 -4.38
CA GLN A 53 -8.81 -8.83 -4.15
C GLN A 53 -8.05 -8.88 -5.46
N MET A 54 -7.11 -7.96 -5.64
CA MET A 54 -6.06 -8.07 -6.64
C MET A 54 -4.86 -8.81 -6.07
N LEU A 55 -4.50 -9.94 -6.70
CA LEU A 55 -3.26 -10.65 -6.45
C LEU A 55 -2.25 -10.25 -7.53
N VAL A 56 -1.07 -9.81 -7.09
CA VAL A 56 0.05 -9.56 -7.98
C VAL A 56 1.11 -10.62 -7.73
N MET A 57 1.35 -11.44 -8.75
CA MET A 57 2.22 -12.59 -8.69
C MET A 57 3.44 -12.39 -9.58
N SER A 58 4.56 -12.99 -9.19
CA SER A 58 5.76 -13.05 -10.01
C SER A 58 6.23 -14.48 -10.18
N GLN A 59 6.68 -14.80 -11.39
CA GLN A 59 7.34 -16.06 -11.73
C GLN A 59 8.81 -15.75 -12.02
N SER A 60 9.75 -16.43 -11.34
CA SER A 60 11.18 -16.14 -11.46
C SER A 60 11.87 -16.85 -12.62
N SER A 61 11.32 -17.96 -13.11
CA SER A 61 11.86 -18.75 -14.23
C SER A 61 10.74 -19.59 -14.90
N PRO A 62 10.93 -20.11 -16.13
CA PRO A 62 9.85 -20.74 -16.90
C PRO A 62 9.11 -21.88 -16.20
N ARG A 63 9.82 -22.65 -15.36
CA ARG A 63 9.30 -23.86 -14.68
C ARG A 63 9.02 -23.66 -13.20
N THR A 64 9.26 -22.46 -12.66
CA THR A 64 8.89 -22.15 -11.27
C THR A 64 7.43 -21.77 -11.15
N GLN A 65 6.82 -22.08 -10.01
CA GLN A 65 5.46 -21.62 -9.70
C GLN A 65 5.43 -20.09 -9.55
N TYR A 66 4.29 -19.49 -9.89
CA TYR A 66 4.01 -18.10 -9.54
C TYR A 66 3.96 -17.95 -8.02
N LYS A 67 4.59 -16.90 -7.50
CA LYS A 67 4.55 -16.54 -6.09
C LYS A 67 3.83 -15.22 -5.92
N VAL A 68 2.86 -15.20 -5.01
CA VAL A 68 2.15 -13.99 -4.61
C VAL A 68 3.14 -13.00 -4.00
N SER A 69 3.24 -11.83 -4.63
CA SER A 69 4.06 -10.71 -4.17
C SER A 69 3.20 -9.68 -3.43
N TYR A 70 1.97 -9.48 -3.88
CA TYR A 70 0.99 -8.58 -3.27
C TYR A 70 -0.40 -9.22 -3.21
N VAL A 71 -1.09 -8.99 -2.09
CA VAL A 71 -2.52 -9.25 -1.91
C VAL A 71 -3.14 -7.92 -1.54
N ILE A 72 -4.00 -7.40 -2.39
CA ILE A 72 -4.51 -6.03 -2.28
C ILE A 72 -6.03 -6.07 -2.39
N SER A 73 -6.74 -5.60 -1.37
CA SER A 73 -8.18 -5.36 -1.47
C SER A 73 -8.44 -4.13 -2.33
N LEU A 74 -9.29 -4.25 -3.35
CA LEU A 74 -9.71 -3.11 -4.16
C LEU A 74 -10.60 -2.17 -3.36
N VAL A 75 -10.54 -0.88 -3.65
CA VAL A 75 -11.44 0.11 -3.02
C VAL A 75 -12.87 -0.08 -3.56
N PRO A 76 -13.92 0.25 -2.78
CA PRO A 76 -15.30 0.16 -3.27
C PRO A 76 -15.48 0.99 -4.55
N GLY A 77 -16.03 0.36 -5.60
CA GLY A 77 -16.25 1.03 -6.88
C GLY A 77 -14.98 1.27 -7.71
N ALA A 78 -13.84 0.64 -7.37
CA ALA A 78 -12.62 0.74 -8.16
C ALA A 78 -12.87 0.32 -9.63
N ALA A 79 -12.76 1.28 -10.55
CA ALA A 79 -12.81 1.03 -11.98
C ALA A 79 -11.41 0.71 -12.49
N LEU A 80 -11.17 -0.54 -12.89
CA LEU A 80 -9.92 -0.88 -13.56
C LEU A 80 -9.87 -0.21 -14.94
N PRO A 81 -8.74 0.42 -15.31
CA PRO A 81 -8.59 1.00 -16.63
C PRO A 81 -8.65 -0.08 -17.71
N PRO A 82 -8.99 0.28 -18.96
CA PRO A 82 -8.88 -0.64 -20.09
C PRO A 82 -7.46 -1.19 -20.22
N VAL A 83 -7.33 -2.51 -20.33
CA VAL A 83 -6.06 -3.22 -20.49
C VAL A 83 -6.12 -4.13 -21.72
N ALA A 84 -4.96 -4.64 -22.12
CA ALA A 84 -4.90 -5.68 -23.13
C ALA A 84 -5.69 -6.93 -22.70
N ALA A 85 -6.20 -7.67 -23.68
CA ALA A 85 -6.81 -8.97 -23.43
C ALA A 85 -5.79 -9.95 -22.82
N ALA A 86 -6.28 -10.94 -22.07
CA ALA A 86 -5.43 -11.85 -21.31
C ALA A 86 -4.51 -12.72 -22.20
N ASP A 87 -4.93 -12.99 -23.43
CA ASP A 87 -4.16 -13.74 -24.43
C ASP A 87 -3.00 -12.92 -25.03
N ALA A 88 -3.18 -11.61 -25.18
CA ALA A 88 -2.13 -10.69 -25.63
C ALA A 88 -1.17 -10.30 -24.49
N GLY A 89 -1.71 -10.08 -23.28
CA GLY A 89 -0.97 -9.59 -22.12
C GLY A 89 -0.57 -8.12 -22.22
N ALA A 90 -0.05 -7.57 -21.12
CA ALA A 90 0.39 -6.18 -21.02
C ALA A 90 1.92 -6.07 -20.93
N ILE A 91 2.46 -4.99 -21.49
CA ILE A 91 3.90 -4.73 -21.48
C ILE A 91 4.32 -4.37 -20.06
N PRO A 92 5.36 -5.01 -19.49
CA PRO A 92 5.92 -4.60 -18.20
C PRO A 92 6.47 -3.17 -18.28
N VAL A 93 6.15 -2.36 -17.27
CA VAL A 93 6.64 -0.98 -17.19
C VAL A 93 7.77 -0.89 -16.17
N ALA A 94 8.86 -0.22 -16.54
CA ALA A 94 10.03 -0.04 -15.69
C ALA A 94 9.71 0.81 -14.45
N SER A 95 10.35 0.50 -13.32
CA SER A 95 10.08 1.17 -12.05
C SER A 95 10.55 2.63 -11.99
N ASP A 96 11.44 3.04 -12.90
CA ASP A 96 11.92 4.42 -13.15
C ASP A 96 11.25 5.08 -14.36
N SER A 97 10.22 4.47 -14.96
CA SER A 97 9.60 5.06 -16.16
C SER A 97 9.17 6.50 -15.91
N ALA A 98 9.81 7.42 -16.63
CA ALA A 98 9.51 8.85 -16.63
C ALA A 98 8.37 9.21 -17.61
N TYR A 99 7.81 8.21 -18.29
CA TYR A 99 6.69 8.38 -19.22
C TYR A 99 5.32 8.36 -18.55
N LEU A 100 5.28 8.23 -17.23
CA LEU A 100 4.07 8.22 -16.41
C LEU A 100 3.99 9.49 -15.57
N LYS A 101 2.77 9.91 -15.20
CA LYS A 101 2.56 11.10 -14.34
C LYS A 101 3.32 11.04 -13.02
N VAL A 102 3.44 9.85 -12.44
CA VAL A 102 4.26 9.59 -11.27
C VAL A 102 5.18 8.43 -11.59
N VAL A 103 6.47 8.62 -11.36
CA VAL A 103 7.45 7.53 -11.52
C VAL A 103 7.07 6.39 -10.56
N PRO A 104 6.93 5.13 -11.00
CA PRO A 104 6.39 4.04 -10.18
C PRO A 104 7.05 3.86 -8.81
N ARG A 105 8.39 3.96 -8.73
CA ARG A 105 9.13 3.86 -7.46
C ARG A 105 8.91 5.04 -6.51
N GLN A 106 8.45 6.19 -7.02
CA GLN A 106 8.18 7.40 -6.25
C GLN A 106 6.73 7.48 -5.77
N LEU A 107 5.84 6.59 -6.21
CA LEU A 107 4.44 6.57 -5.73
C LEU A 107 4.32 6.61 -4.21
N PRO A 108 5.04 5.77 -3.42
CA PRO A 108 4.90 5.81 -1.96
C PRO A 108 5.26 7.15 -1.31
N PRO A 109 6.46 7.75 -1.52
CA PRO A 109 6.77 9.04 -0.90
C PRO A 109 5.90 10.18 -1.45
N THR A 110 5.57 10.19 -2.75
CA THR A 110 4.74 11.23 -3.36
C THR A 110 3.31 11.19 -2.82
N TYR A 111 2.70 10.00 -2.74
CA TYR A 111 1.36 9.84 -2.18
C TYR A 111 1.33 10.11 -0.67
N GLY A 112 2.35 9.67 0.06
CA GLY A 112 2.49 9.98 1.48
C GLY A 112 2.58 11.46 1.80
N ASP A 113 3.30 12.25 1.00
CA ASP A 113 3.34 13.71 1.16
C ASP A 113 1.95 14.35 0.97
N VAL A 114 1.14 13.80 0.06
CA VAL A 114 -0.25 14.22 -0.13
C VAL A 114 -1.08 13.86 1.10
N ILE A 115 -0.95 12.65 1.66
CA ILE A 115 -1.63 12.26 2.92
C ILE A 115 -1.30 13.24 4.05
N ASP A 116 -0.01 13.54 4.24
CA ASP A 116 0.49 14.40 5.31
C ASP A 116 0.01 15.85 5.20
N LYS A 117 0.05 16.43 3.99
CA LYS A 117 -0.12 17.88 3.75
C LYS A 117 -1.43 18.25 3.07
N GLY A 118 -2.14 17.28 2.50
CA GLY A 118 -3.32 17.49 1.68
C GLY A 118 -3.10 18.52 0.59
N ALA A 119 -3.98 19.52 0.51
CA ALA A 119 -3.93 20.59 -0.50
C ALA A 119 -2.66 21.45 -0.44
N LEU A 120 -1.87 21.37 0.64
CA LEU A 120 -0.57 22.06 0.76
C LEU A 120 0.60 21.25 0.15
N SER A 121 0.37 20.01 -0.27
CA SER A 121 1.38 19.21 -0.97
C SER A 121 1.59 19.74 -2.39
N GLU A 122 2.85 19.84 -2.80
CA GLU A 122 3.21 20.12 -4.21
C GLU A 122 2.74 19.02 -5.17
N HIS A 123 2.44 17.83 -4.64
CA HIS A 123 2.00 16.67 -5.39
C HIS A 123 0.47 16.51 -5.41
N PHE A 124 -0.29 17.39 -4.74
CA PHE A 124 -1.75 17.28 -4.65
C PHE A 124 -2.44 17.18 -6.03
N GLY A 125 -1.94 17.92 -7.02
CA GLY A 125 -2.45 17.90 -8.39
C GLY A 125 -2.24 16.58 -9.15
N LEU A 126 -1.39 15.67 -8.66
CA LEU A 126 -1.03 14.42 -9.33
C LEU A 126 -2.01 13.28 -9.06
N PHE A 127 -2.85 13.38 -8.02
CA PHE A 127 -3.76 12.31 -7.59
C PHE A 127 -5.22 12.71 -7.71
N ASN A 128 -6.06 11.73 -8.10
CA ASN A 128 -7.50 11.84 -7.99
C ASN A 128 -7.93 11.42 -6.58
N LEU A 129 -8.34 12.38 -5.76
CA LEU A 129 -8.70 12.16 -4.36
C LEU A 129 -10.20 12.17 -4.10
N GLU A 130 -11.03 12.46 -5.12
CA GLU A 130 -12.48 12.66 -4.95
C GLU A 130 -13.18 11.43 -4.36
N ASN A 131 -12.76 10.23 -4.78
CA ASN A 131 -13.28 8.96 -4.28
C ASN A 131 -12.24 8.14 -3.52
N ASP A 132 -11.13 8.76 -3.13
CA ASP A 132 -10.06 8.08 -2.39
C ASP A 132 -10.37 8.09 -0.88
N LYS A 133 -11.18 7.12 -0.46
CA LYS A 133 -11.56 6.97 0.95
C LYS A 133 -10.36 6.62 1.83
N TYR A 134 -9.34 5.93 1.31
CA TYR A 134 -8.13 5.66 2.07
C TYR A 134 -7.39 6.96 2.40
N TYR A 135 -7.16 7.82 1.41
CA TYR A 135 -6.58 9.14 1.63
C TYR A 135 -7.38 9.93 2.67
N ALA A 136 -8.70 10.03 2.49
CA ALA A 136 -9.56 10.81 3.38
C ALA A 136 -9.48 10.32 4.83
N ASP A 137 -9.57 9.00 5.05
CA ASP A 137 -9.55 8.40 6.38
C ASP A 137 -8.17 8.54 7.03
N VAL A 138 -7.08 8.22 6.31
CA VAL A 138 -5.71 8.26 6.88
C VAL A 138 -5.27 9.69 7.15
N SER A 139 -5.50 10.62 6.23
CA SER A 139 -5.15 12.03 6.44
C SER A 139 -5.90 12.61 7.64
N ALA A 140 -7.21 12.34 7.77
CA ALA A 140 -7.99 12.77 8.93
C ALA A 140 -7.47 12.17 10.25
N LEU A 141 -7.10 10.88 10.26
CA LEU A 141 -6.54 10.20 11.43
C LEU A 141 -5.19 10.80 11.85
N GLU A 142 -4.30 11.05 10.89
CA GLU A 142 -2.98 11.63 11.15
C GLU A 142 -3.10 13.05 11.72
N GLN A 143 -3.98 13.88 11.14
CA GLN A 143 -4.26 15.23 11.65
C GLN A 143 -4.86 15.20 13.06
N ALA A 144 -5.82 14.31 13.31
CA ALA A 144 -6.40 14.14 14.64
C ALA A 144 -5.34 13.70 15.67
N GLN A 145 -4.41 12.82 15.27
CA GLN A 145 -3.32 12.36 16.13
C GLN A 145 -2.34 13.49 16.45
N VAL A 146 -1.99 14.32 15.48
CA VAL A 146 -1.16 15.53 15.68
C VAL A 146 -1.82 16.47 16.69
N GLN A 147 -3.12 16.74 16.53
CA GLN A 147 -3.87 17.65 17.41
C GLN A 147 -4.03 17.09 18.83
N LYS A 148 -4.21 15.77 18.98
CA LYS A 148 -4.39 15.11 20.27
C LYS A 148 -3.09 15.07 21.10
N LEU A 149 -1.93 15.02 20.45
CA LEU A 149 -0.64 14.92 21.12
C LEU A 149 -0.12 16.28 21.58
N THR A 150 -0.53 16.73 22.76
CA THR A 150 -0.05 17.99 23.37
C THR A 150 1.27 17.86 24.11
N LYS A 151 1.63 16.65 24.58
CA LYS A 151 2.84 16.36 25.38
C LYS A 151 3.91 15.59 24.62
N ALA A 152 3.66 15.26 23.35
CA ALA A 152 4.55 14.53 22.48
C ALA A 152 4.47 15.10 21.07
N LYS A 153 5.49 14.84 20.25
CA LYS A 153 5.48 15.15 18.82
C LYS A 153 5.41 13.85 18.05
N ILE A 154 4.53 13.80 17.06
CA ILE A 154 4.49 12.74 16.07
C ILE A 154 5.18 13.20 14.78
N LYS A 155 5.87 12.28 14.13
CA LYS A 155 6.42 12.45 12.78
C LYS A 155 6.02 11.25 11.95
N PHE A 156 5.49 11.52 10.77
CA PHE A 156 5.19 10.53 9.76
C PHE A 156 6.33 10.48 8.75
N LYS A 157 6.54 9.30 8.17
CA LYS A 157 7.49 9.10 7.08
C LYS A 157 6.99 7.97 6.20
N HIS A 158 6.62 8.33 4.98
CA HIS A 158 6.16 7.40 3.95
C HIS A 158 7.29 7.15 2.96
N PHE A 159 7.58 5.88 2.66
CA PHE A 159 8.66 5.53 1.74
C PHE A 159 8.43 4.19 1.05
N LEU A 160 9.16 3.97 -0.04
CA LEU A 160 9.15 2.69 -0.76
C LEU A 160 9.76 1.60 0.13
N GLY A 161 8.92 0.66 0.56
CA GLY A 161 9.29 -0.41 1.48
C GLY A 161 9.94 -1.63 0.83
N SER A 162 9.93 -1.71 -0.51
CA SER A 162 10.49 -2.80 -1.32
C SER A 162 10.86 -2.30 -2.72
N SER A 163 12.00 -2.71 -3.25
CA SER A 163 12.39 -2.42 -4.64
C SER A 163 11.56 -3.18 -5.69
N LYS A 164 10.72 -4.14 -5.26
CA LYS A 164 9.84 -4.91 -6.15
C LYS A 164 8.61 -4.12 -6.60
N VAL A 165 8.82 -3.06 -7.37
CA VAL A 165 7.70 -2.36 -8.03
C VAL A 165 7.28 -3.17 -9.24
N LEU A 166 6.04 -3.65 -9.26
CA LEU A 166 5.50 -4.48 -10.35
C LEU A 166 4.47 -3.68 -11.13
N SER A 167 4.68 -3.54 -12.44
CA SER A 167 3.84 -2.68 -13.26
C SER A 167 3.55 -3.27 -14.62
N LEU A 168 2.31 -3.09 -15.10
CA LEU A 168 1.84 -3.55 -16.40
C LEU A 168 1.12 -2.38 -17.11
N SER A 169 1.37 -2.22 -18.41
CA SER A 169 0.78 -1.13 -19.21
C SER A 169 -0.74 -1.27 -19.36
N THR A 170 -1.44 -0.14 -19.41
CA THR A 170 -2.86 -0.08 -19.82
C THR A 170 -2.99 0.17 -21.32
N ALA A 171 -4.17 -0.06 -21.88
CA ALA A 171 -4.46 0.23 -23.29
C ALA A 171 -4.42 1.74 -23.59
N SER A 172 -4.62 2.59 -22.58
CA SER A 172 -4.51 4.06 -22.65
C SER A 172 -3.07 4.59 -22.58
N GLY A 173 -2.05 3.72 -22.54
CA GLY A 173 -0.65 4.11 -22.44
C GLY A 173 -0.15 4.44 -21.02
N GLY A 174 -1.02 4.31 -20.02
CA GLY A 174 -0.66 4.38 -18.60
C GLY A 174 -0.16 3.03 -18.07
N ALA A 175 -0.19 2.87 -16.74
CA ALA A 175 0.20 1.63 -16.09
C ALA A 175 -0.63 1.33 -14.84
N LEU A 176 -0.90 0.04 -14.62
CA LEU A 176 -1.23 -0.50 -13.31
C LEU A 176 0.07 -0.73 -12.55
N VAL A 177 0.21 -0.12 -11.38
CA VAL A 177 1.45 -0.10 -10.61
C VAL A 177 1.21 -0.58 -9.18
N ALA A 178 1.76 -1.75 -8.86
CA ALA A 178 1.75 -2.31 -7.52
C ALA A 178 3.04 -1.98 -6.76
N VAL A 179 2.89 -1.36 -5.59
CA VAL A 179 3.98 -0.91 -4.73
C VAL A 179 3.79 -1.35 -3.30
N TYR A 180 4.90 -1.44 -2.57
CA TYR A 180 4.87 -1.62 -1.12
C TYR A 180 5.29 -0.31 -0.46
N MET A 181 4.35 0.40 0.14
CA MET A 181 4.62 1.58 0.97
C MET A 181 4.87 1.14 2.41
N LYS A 182 5.84 1.75 3.07
CA LYS A 182 6.01 1.66 4.52
C LYS A 182 5.84 3.02 5.14
N ASP A 183 5.12 3.04 6.25
CA ASP A 183 4.87 4.25 7.02
C ASP A 183 5.48 4.08 8.42
N ASP A 184 6.38 4.98 8.78
CA ASP A 184 6.98 5.04 10.11
C ASP A 184 6.34 6.18 10.91
N TYR A 185 5.57 5.81 11.93
CA TYR A 185 4.93 6.74 12.86
C TYR A 185 5.81 6.85 14.10
N THR A 186 6.52 7.96 14.25
CA THR A 186 7.48 8.17 15.35
C THR A 186 6.92 9.18 16.35
N ILE A 187 6.58 8.71 17.55
CA ILE A 187 6.08 9.56 18.64
C ILE A 187 7.20 9.73 19.68
N LYS A 188 7.55 10.99 19.97
CA LYS A 188 8.55 11.36 20.99
C LYS A 188 7.95 12.28 22.05
N PRO A 189 8.18 12.02 23.36
CA PRO A 189 7.80 12.95 24.42
C PRO A 189 8.51 14.30 24.24
N ILE A 190 7.82 15.40 24.56
CA ILE A 190 8.42 16.75 24.57
C ILE A 190 9.29 16.95 25.80
N LYS A 191 8.81 16.50 26.97
CA LYS A 191 9.52 16.64 28.25
C LYS A 191 10.36 15.40 28.54
N ALA A 192 11.62 15.62 28.90
CA ALA A 192 12.52 14.55 29.36
C ALA A 192 11.91 13.81 30.57
N GLY A 193 12.01 12.48 30.58
CA GLY A 193 11.44 11.61 31.61
C GLY A 193 9.94 11.32 31.48
N SER A 194 9.24 11.92 30.52
CA SER A 194 7.85 11.54 30.18
C SER A 194 7.84 10.36 29.21
N GLY A 195 6.88 9.43 29.35
CA GLY A 195 6.77 8.26 28.47
C GLY A 195 5.65 8.35 27.45
N VAL A 196 5.82 7.62 26.34
CA VAL A 196 4.77 7.30 25.37
C VAL A 196 4.22 5.92 25.72
N THR A 197 2.93 5.84 26.00
CA THR A 197 2.22 4.58 26.26
C THR A 197 1.64 4.02 24.97
N VAL A 198 1.68 2.70 24.82
CA VAL A 198 1.06 1.96 23.72
C VAL A 198 0.11 0.90 24.25
N SER A 199 -0.86 0.50 23.42
CA SER A 199 -1.89 -0.48 23.78
C SER A 199 -2.13 -1.49 22.64
N GLY A 200 -2.99 -2.47 22.88
CA GLY A 200 -3.38 -3.46 21.87
C GLY A 200 -2.18 -4.17 21.23
N ASN A 201 -2.20 -4.25 19.89
CA ASN A 201 -1.16 -4.92 19.11
C ASN A 201 0.20 -4.21 19.20
N GLU A 202 0.23 -2.90 19.41
CA GLU A 202 1.49 -2.18 19.58
C GLU A 202 2.20 -2.60 20.87
N LYS A 203 1.47 -2.78 21.97
CA LYS A 203 2.01 -3.31 23.23
C LYS A 203 2.53 -4.74 23.05
N ILE A 204 1.81 -5.59 22.30
CA ILE A 204 2.24 -6.97 22.02
C ILE A 204 3.56 -7.00 21.23
N LEU A 205 3.71 -6.12 20.24
CA LEU A 205 4.93 -6.05 19.42
C LEU A 205 6.09 -5.36 20.13
N LEU A 206 5.81 -4.36 20.96
CA LEU A 206 6.81 -3.66 21.76
C LEU A 206 7.30 -4.51 22.94
N GLY A 207 6.46 -5.40 23.46
CA GLY A 207 6.75 -6.24 24.64
C GLY A 207 6.60 -5.51 25.98
N THR A 208 6.33 -4.20 25.97
CA THR A 208 6.08 -3.37 27.15
C THR A 208 4.95 -2.37 26.88
N ALA A 209 4.43 -1.75 27.93
CA ALA A 209 3.32 -0.78 27.83
C ALA A 209 3.74 0.60 27.28
N GLY A 210 5.02 0.83 27.01
CA GLY A 210 5.49 2.12 26.49
C GLY A 210 7.01 2.31 26.56
N SER A 211 7.45 3.51 26.20
CA SER A 211 8.86 3.92 26.25
C SER A 211 9.02 5.38 26.67
N VAL A 212 10.00 5.66 27.54
CA VAL A 212 10.38 7.01 27.98
C VAL A 212 11.14 7.82 26.92
N LYS A 213 11.68 7.16 25.90
CA LYS A 213 12.39 7.80 24.78
C LYS A 213 11.49 8.03 23.56
N GLY A 214 10.32 7.41 23.56
CA GLY A 214 9.39 7.40 22.44
C GLY A 214 9.29 6.04 21.77
N VAL A 215 8.34 5.95 20.84
CA VAL A 215 7.99 4.73 20.12
C VAL A 215 7.96 5.00 18.63
N ARG A 216 8.37 4.02 17.83
CA ARG A 216 8.14 3.97 16.39
C ARG A 216 7.27 2.77 16.04
N SER A 217 6.14 3.03 15.41
CA SER A 217 5.27 2.02 14.80
C SER A 217 5.49 2.04 13.29
N THR A 218 5.73 0.87 12.69
CA THR A 218 5.92 0.72 11.24
C THR A 218 4.73 -0.02 10.66
N TYR A 219 4.02 0.60 9.73
CA TYR A 219 2.95 0.00 8.93
C TYR A 219 3.46 -0.34 7.54
N GLY A 220 2.86 -1.35 6.92
CA GLY A 220 3.11 -1.70 5.54
C GLY A 220 1.81 -1.71 4.75
N ASN A 221 1.82 -1.04 3.61
CA ASN A 221 0.68 -0.94 2.71
C ASN A 221 1.05 -1.56 1.37
N MET A 222 0.34 -2.62 1.00
CA MET A 222 0.35 -3.14 -0.37
C MET A 222 -0.67 -2.33 -1.14
N MET A 223 -0.24 -1.63 -2.18
CA MET A 223 -1.09 -0.69 -2.90
C MET A 223 -1.00 -0.94 -4.40
N VAL A 224 -2.11 -0.74 -5.09
CA VAL A 224 -2.14 -0.70 -6.56
C VAL A 224 -2.76 0.60 -7.02
N PHE A 225 -2.06 1.28 -7.91
CA PHE A 225 -2.47 2.52 -8.53
C PHE A 225 -2.67 2.32 -10.03
N TYR A 226 -3.59 3.08 -10.62
CA TYR A 226 -3.50 3.43 -12.02
C TYR A 226 -2.73 4.74 -12.14
N VAL A 227 -1.65 4.72 -12.91
CA VAL A 227 -0.83 5.89 -13.23
C VAL A 227 -0.99 6.21 -14.72
N PRO A 228 -1.62 7.34 -15.09
CA PRO A 228 -1.75 7.76 -16.48
C PRO A 228 -0.40 8.06 -17.15
N PRO A 229 -0.34 8.07 -18.49
CA PRO A 229 0.83 8.56 -19.20
C PRO A 229 1.04 10.06 -18.91
N LEU A 230 2.29 10.52 -19.04
CA LEU A 230 2.68 11.89 -18.72
C LEU A 230 1.84 12.95 -19.48
N SER A 231 1.42 12.64 -20.71
CA SER A 231 0.65 13.53 -21.58
C SER A 231 -0.85 13.57 -21.31
N ALA A 232 -1.39 12.70 -20.45
CA ALA A 232 -2.82 12.67 -20.17
C ALA A 232 -3.21 13.77 -19.17
N ASP A 233 -4.46 14.24 -19.23
CA ASP A 233 -5.01 15.14 -18.20
C ASP A 233 -5.46 14.38 -16.95
N GLU A 234 -5.78 13.09 -17.08
CA GLU A 234 -6.16 12.19 -15.98
C GLU A 234 -5.15 12.19 -14.84
N LYS A 235 -5.60 12.02 -13.61
CA LYS A 235 -4.73 11.95 -12.43
C LYS A 235 -4.50 10.50 -11.99
N THR A 236 -3.45 10.28 -11.20
CA THR A 236 -3.15 8.98 -10.60
C THR A 236 -4.25 8.59 -9.63
N THR A 237 -4.75 7.36 -9.71
CA THR A 237 -5.88 6.89 -8.90
C THR A 237 -5.47 5.67 -8.08
N LEU A 238 -5.76 5.69 -6.77
CA LEU A 238 -5.62 4.50 -5.93
C LEU A 238 -6.76 3.53 -6.23
N LEU A 239 -6.41 2.30 -6.64
CA LEU A 239 -7.39 1.26 -6.99
C LEU A 239 -7.58 0.25 -5.86
N GLY A 240 -6.60 0.09 -4.99
CA GLY A 240 -6.67 -0.87 -3.90
C GLY A 240 -5.53 -0.70 -2.91
N VAL A 241 -5.81 -1.06 -1.66
CA VAL A 241 -4.86 -1.01 -0.56
C VAL A 241 -5.15 -2.08 0.48
N THR A 242 -4.09 -2.70 0.98
CA THR A 242 -4.14 -3.53 2.19
C THR A 242 -3.02 -3.10 3.12
N GLN A 243 -3.41 -2.64 4.30
CA GLN A 243 -2.51 -2.17 5.34
C GLN A 243 -2.34 -3.21 6.46
N GLY A 244 -1.17 -3.23 7.09
CA GLY A 244 -0.98 -3.97 8.33
C GLY A 244 0.21 -3.46 9.15
N LEU A 245 0.07 -3.56 10.48
CA LEU A 245 1.15 -3.25 11.42
C LEU A 245 2.28 -4.28 11.28
N LEU A 246 3.52 -3.82 11.11
CA LEU A 246 4.69 -4.67 10.89
C LEU A 246 5.58 -4.82 12.10
N ALA A 247 5.81 -3.72 12.82
CA ALA A 247 6.71 -3.67 13.95
C ALA A 247 6.39 -2.46 14.84
N VAL A 248 6.70 -2.60 16.13
CA VAL A 248 6.74 -1.48 17.07
C VAL A 248 8.04 -1.57 17.85
N LYS A 249 8.77 -0.46 17.96
CA LYS A 249 10.07 -0.41 18.64
C LYS A 249 10.16 0.82 19.53
N GLY A 250 10.81 0.65 20.69
CA GLY A 250 11.25 1.77 21.52
C GLY A 250 12.42 2.49 20.85
N LEU A 251 12.53 3.80 21.11
CA LEU A 251 13.64 4.64 20.66
C LEU A 251 14.78 4.73 21.69
#